data_AF-A0A5B0QUL5-F1
#
_entry.id   AF-A0A5B0QUL5-F1
#
_cell.length_a   1.000
_cell.length_b   1.000
_cell.length_c   1.000
_cell.angle_alpha   90.00
_cell.angle_beta   90.00
_cell.angle_gamma   90.00
#
_symmetry.space_group_name_H-M   'P 1'
#
loop_
_entity.id
_entity.type
_entity.pdbx_description
1 polymer ?
#
loop_
_entity_poly.entity_id
_entity_poly.type
_entity_poly.pdbx_seq_one_letter_code
_entity_poly.pdbx_strand_id
1 'polypeptide(L)'
;MALGHKRGGTKVNGAKLKPAIPPPIAADRPNTGKGNSKKGKEKETRPVSRQAEEEEDQYDRTFMESIRRDKPPLTGCIVCLSGISEPVRSQAIAYAEKLGAKIEKALTMDVTHLICDKPGSDKYNIGCH
;
A
#
# COMPACT_ATOMS: atom_id res chain seq x y z
N MET A 1 -35.96 3.53 -12.28
CA MET A 1 -34.94 3.17 -13.29
C MET A 1 -33.69 2.74 -12.55
N ALA A 2 -33.37 1.45 -12.56
CA ALA A 2 -32.15 0.90 -11.98
C ALA A 2 -31.19 0.56 -13.14
N LEU A 3 -29.88 0.61 -12.90
CA LEU A 3 -28.85 -0.32 -13.40
C LEU A 3 -27.46 0.17 -12.95
N GLY A 4 -26.92 -0.48 -11.92
CA GLY A 4 -25.53 -0.36 -11.50
C GLY A 4 -24.63 -1.29 -12.34
N HIS A 5 -23.47 -0.80 -12.76
CA HIS A 5 -22.50 -1.57 -13.55
C HIS A 5 -21.48 -2.26 -12.63
N LYS A 6 -21.45 -3.60 -12.64
CA LYS A 6 -20.39 -4.40 -12.00
C LYS A 6 -19.22 -4.59 -12.97
N ARG A 7 -18.01 -4.22 -12.54
CA ARG A 7 -16.75 -4.53 -13.23
C ARG A 7 -16.38 -6.00 -12.96
N GLY A 8 -16.43 -6.84 -13.99
CA GLY A 8 -16.00 -8.23 -13.92
C GLY A 8 -14.53 -8.37 -14.33
N GLY A 9 -13.68 -8.90 -13.45
CA GLY A 9 -12.33 -9.36 -13.78
C GLY A 9 -12.38 -10.74 -14.43
N THR A 10 -11.56 -10.96 -15.45
CA THR A 10 -11.54 -12.21 -16.24
C THR A 10 -10.87 -13.34 -15.44
N LYS A 11 -11.63 -14.40 -15.14
CA LYS A 11 -11.11 -15.60 -14.45
C LYS A 11 -10.41 -16.52 -15.45
N VAL A 12 -9.10 -16.68 -15.31
CA VAL A 12 -8.32 -17.69 -16.05
C VAL A 12 -8.43 -19.05 -15.35
N ASN A 13 -8.88 -20.08 -16.05
CA ASN A 13 -8.98 -21.44 -15.52
C ASN A 13 -7.64 -22.16 -15.72
N GLY A 14 -7.02 -22.66 -14.63
CA GLY A 14 -5.88 -23.59 -14.68
C GLY A 14 -4.58 -23.15 -13.99
N ALA A 15 -4.50 -21.94 -13.43
CA ALA A 15 -3.29 -21.51 -12.72
C ALA A 15 -3.18 -22.16 -11.33
N LYS A 16 -2.41 -23.25 -11.21
CA LYS A 16 -1.92 -23.76 -9.91
C LYS A 16 -0.62 -23.03 -9.55
N LEU A 17 -0.73 -21.86 -8.91
CA LEU A 17 0.42 -21.24 -8.24
C LEU A 17 0.49 -21.78 -6.82
N LYS A 18 1.49 -22.60 -6.53
CA LYS A 18 1.83 -22.99 -5.15
C LYS A 18 3.08 -22.21 -4.73
N PRO A 19 3.04 -21.39 -3.68
CA PRO A 19 4.25 -21.01 -2.96
C PRO A 19 4.74 -22.23 -2.17
N ALA A 20 5.98 -22.65 -2.37
CA ALA A 20 6.60 -23.74 -1.62
C ALA A 20 7.01 -23.25 -0.23
N ILE A 21 6.32 -23.72 0.81
CA ILE A 21 6.73 -23.58 2.22
C ILE A 21 7.59 -24.81 2.56
N PRO A 22 8.85 -24.69 3.02
CA PRO A 22 9.61 -25.83 3.51
C PRO A 22 9.03 -26.32 4.85
N PRO A 23 8.94 -27.64 5.11
CA PRO A 23 8.39 -28.15 6.36
C PRO A 23 9.31 -27.84 7.56
N PRO A 24 8.77 -27.50 8.74
CA PRO A 24 9.56 -27.36 9.95
C PRO A 24 10.10 -28.72 10.39
N ILE A 25 11.39 -28.76 10.69
CA ILE A 25 12.14 -29.91 11.20
C ILE A 25 11.53 -30.32 12.56
N ALA A 26 11.17 -31.61 12.69
CA ALA A 26 10.63 -32.16 13.92
C ALA A 26 11.70 -32.19 15.02
N ALA A 27 11.44 -31.51 16.14
CA ALA A 27 12.21 -31.69 17.37
C ALA A 27 11.50 -32.71 18.28
N ASP A 28 12.24 -33.75 18.65
CA ASP A 28 11.84 -34.84 19.55
C ASP A 28 11.26 -34.33 20.89
N ARG A 29 10.19 -34.97 21.35
CA ARG A 29 9.65 -34.83 22.71
C ARG A 29 9.85 -36.13 23.49
N PRO A 30 10.35 -36.09 24.73
CA PRO A 30 10.07 -37.14 25.70
C PRO A 30 8.79 -36.82 26.50
N ASN A 31 8.12 -37.91 26.87
CA ASN A 31 6.80 -38.01 27.45
C ASN A 31 6.87 -38.23 28.97
N THR A 32 6.14 -37.43 29.76
CA THR A 32 5.71 -37.69 31.16
C THR A 32 4.54 -36.72 31.42
N GLY A 33 3.41 -37.00 32.08
CA GLY A 33 2.83 -38.15 32.77
C GLY A 33 1.80 -37.61 33.78
N LYS A 34 0.57 -38.15 33.75
CA LYS A 34 -0.49 -38.19 34.81
C LYS A 34 -1.23 -36.91 35.29
N GLY A 35 -2.57 -37.01 35.36
CA GLY A 35 -3.33 -36.58 36.57
C GLY A 35 -4.70 -35.87 36.41
N ASN A 36 -5.79 -36.65 36.47
CA ASN A 36 -7.13 -36.46 37.10
C ASN A 36 -8.04 -35.20 36.97
N SER A 37 -9.26 -35.48 36.47
CA SER A 37 -10.62 -35.28 37.06
C SER A 37 -11.10 -33.90 37.59
N LYS A 38 -12.15 -33.31 36.95
CA LYS A 38 -13.54 -33.18 37.47
C LYS A 38 -14.43 -32.18 36.67
N LYS A 39 -15.56 -32.71 36.17
CA LYS A 39 -16.97 -32.21 36.17
C LYS A 39 -17.27 -30.69 36.04
N GLY A 40 -17.96 -30.32 34.95
CA GLY A 40 -18.74 -29.08 34.82
C GLY A 40 -19.49 -29.01 33.48
N LYS A 41 -20.79 -28.70 33.51
CA LYS A 41 -21.80 -28.85 32.44
C LYS A 41 -21.87 -27.60 31.54
N GLU A 42 -21.64 -27.82 30.25
CA GLU A 42 -22.24 -27.19 29.04
C GLU A 42 -22.58 -25.68 29.00
N LYS A 43 -21.86 -24.96 28.13
CA LYS A 43 -22.42 -24.01 27.16
C LYS A 43 -21.59 -24.08 25.88
N GLU A 44 -22.15 -24.71 24.85
CA GLU A 44 -21.47 -25.04 23.60
C GLU A 44 -21.41 -23.84 22.62
N THR A 45 -20.18 -23.41 22.35
CA THR A 45 -19.62 -22.85 21.08
C THR A 45 -20.07 -21.45 20.62
N ARG A 46 -19.17 -20.55 20.18
CA ARG A 46 -17.86 -20.76 19.55
C ARG A 46 -16.78 -19.88 20.20
N PRO A 47 -15.61 -20.43 20.58
CA PRO A 47 -14.41 -19.61 20.63
C PRO A 47 -14.02 -19.32 19.17
N VAL A 48 -14.13 -18.07 18.73
CA VAL A 48 -13.36 -17.66 17.56
C VAL A 48 -11.90 -17.86 17.96
N SER A 49 -11.21 -18.68 17.18
CA SER A 49 -9.83 -19.06 17.42
C SER A 49 -8.97 -17.79 17.33
N ARG A 50 -8.71 -17.16 18.48
CA ARG A 50 -7.82 -15.98 18.65
C ARG A 50 -6.51 -16.05 17.87
N GLN A 51 -6.03 -17.27 17.60
CA GLN A 51 -4.78 -17.55 16.91
C GLN A 51 -4.81 -17.19 15.41
N ALA A 52 -5.96 -17.20 14.74
CA ALA A 52 -6.05 -16.84 13.31
C ALA A 52 -6.27 -15.33 13.10
N GLU A 53 -6.85 -14.65 14.09
CA GLU A 53 -7.16 -13.22 14.07
C GLU A 53 -5.87 -12.40 14.29
N GLU A 54 -5.00 -12.86 15.19
CA GLU A 54 -3.73 -12.23 15.53
C GLU A 54 -2.68 -12.32 14.39
N GLU A 55 -2.75 -13.34 13.52
CA GLU A 55 -1.85 -13.48 12.37
C GLU A 55 -2.21 -12.55 11.20
N GLU A 56 -3.50 -12.28 10.96
CA GLU A 56 -3.94 -11.33 9.92
C GLU A 56 -3.52 -9.90 10.27
N ASP A 57 -3.74 -9.48 11.52
CA ASP A 57 -3.33 -8.18 12.04
C ASP A 57 -1.80 -7.97 11.96
N GLN A 58 -1.03 -9.04 12.14
CA GLN A 58 0.44 -9.01 12.08
C GLN A 58 0.95 -8.77 10.66
N TYR A 59 0.31 -9.35 9.64
CA TYR A 59 0.67 -9.10 8.24
C TYR A 59 0.37 -7.64 7.83
N ASP A 60 -0.79 -7.11 8.20
CA ASP A 60 -1.15 -5.73 7.90
C ASP A 60 -0.22 -4.72 8.59
N ARG A 61 0.19 -4.99 9.84
CA ARG A 61 1.18 -4.14 10.54
C ARG A 61 2.55 -4.19 9.88
N THR A 62 3.06 -5.37 9.58
CA THR A 62 4.39 -5.53 8.95
C THR A 62 4.41 -4.93 7.54
N PHE A 63 3.33 -5.09 6.77
CA PHE A 63 3.16 -4.46 5.47
C PHE A 63 3.12 -2.92 5.58
N MET A 64 2.30 -2.37 6.48
CA MET A 64 2.27 -0.92 6.71
C MET A 64 3.63 -0.38 7.19
N GLU A 65 4.37 -1.14 8.00
CA GLU A 65 5.70 -0.75 8.44
C GLU A 65 6.70 -0.72 7.28
N SER A 66 6.60 -1.67 6.34
CA SER A 66 7.43 -1.70 5.14
C SER A 66 7.20 -0.46 4.26
N ILE A 67 5.95 -0.07 4.00
CA ILE A 67 5.61 1.14 3.23
C ILE A 67 6.15 2.41 3.90
N ARG A 68 6.17 2.45 5.24
CA ARG A 68 6.75 3.60 5.98
C ARG A 68 8.27 3.66 5.91
N ARG A 69 8.94 2.51 5.72
CA ARG A 69 10.41 2.43 5.55
C ARG A 69 10.83 2.77 4.13
N ASP A 70 9.93 2.57 3.17
CA ASP A 70 10.19 2.94 1.78
C ASP A 70 10.38 4.44 1.62
N LYS A 71 11.16 4.82 0.61
CA LYS A 71 11.41 6.23 0.29
C LYS A 71 10.08 6.91 -0.07
N PRO A 72 9.92 8.21 0.22
CA PRO A 72 8.75 8.96 -0.20
C PRO A 72 8.49 8.78 -1.71
N PRO A 73 7.22 8.69 -2.15
CA PRO A 73 6.89 8.21 -3.49
C PRO A 73 7.35 9.13 -4.62
N LEU A 74 7.58 10.41 -4.36
CA LEU A 74 8.09 11.37 -5.34
C LEU A 74 9.59 11.66 -5.17
N THR A 75 10.31 10.81 -4.44
CA THR A 75 11.76 10.95 -4.27
C THR A 75 12.46 11.00 -5.63
N GLY A 76 13.25 12.05 -5.86
CA GLY A 76 13.97 12.27 -7.12
C GLY A 76 13.17 13.01 -8.20
N CYS A 77 11.89 13.31 -7.96
CA CYS A 77 11.11 14.16 -8.86
C CYS A 77 11.49 15.64 -8.64
N ILE A 78 11.67 16.37 -9.74
CA ILE A 78 11.85 17.83 -9.75
C ILE A 78 10.65 18.40 -10.49
N VAL A 79 9.80 19.12 -9.79
CA VAL A 79 8.48 19.55 -10.25
C VAL A 79 8.48 21.06 -10.48
N CYS A 80 8.03 21.49 -11.66
CA CYS A 80 7.75 22.88 -11.97
C CYS A 80 6.25 23.09 -12.18
N LEU A 81 5.73 24.25 -11.76
CA LEU A 81 4.32 24.62 -11.94
C LEU A 81 4.20 25.78 -12.94
N SER A 82 3.19 25.72 -13.81
CA SER A 82 2.85 26.76 -14.78
C SER A 82 1.35 27.05 -14.80
N GLY A 83 0.98 28.34 -14.76
CA GLY A 83 -0.43 28.77 -14.89
C GLY A 83 -1.36 28.40 -13.73
N ILE A 84 -0.84 27.87 -12.61
CA ILE A 84 -1.64 27.52 -11.44
C ILE A 84 -1.70 28.72 -10.48
N SER A 85 -2.92 29.14 -10.11
CA SER A 85 -3.17 30.23 -9.17
C SER A 85 -3.15 29.76 -7.71
N GLU A 86 -2.99 30.71 -6.79
CA GLU A 86 -3.25 30.45 -5.37
C GLU A 86 -4.74 30.22 -5.11
N PRO A 87 -5.12 29.45 -4.06
CA PRO A 87 -4.27 28.76 -3.10
C PRO A 87 -3.80 27.36 -3.56
N VAL A 88 -4.26 26.92 -4.74
CA VAL A 88 -4.00 25.57 -5.26
C VAL A 88 -2.50 25.35 -5.48
N ARG A 89 -1.80 26.38 -5.97
CA ARG A 89 -0.35 26.36 -6.17
C ARG A 89 0.39 26.03 -4.86
N SER A 90 0.12 26.77 -3.79
CA SER A 90 0.77 26.51 -2.49
C SER A 90 0.46 25.11 -1.95
N GLN A 91 -0.78 24.64 -2.11
CA GLN A 91 -1.15 23.28 -1.69
C GLN A 91 -0.41 22.21 -2.48
N ALA A 92 -0.32 22.36 -3.80
CA ALA A 92 0.40 21.43 -4.67
C ALA A 92 1.89 21.35 -4.30
N ILE A 93 2.52 22.49 -4.02
CA ILE A 93 3.89 22.58 -3.53
C ILE A 93 4.04 21.80 -2.21
N ALA A 94 3.18 22.09 -1.23
CA ALA A 94 3.23 21.43 0.07
C ALA A 94 3.06 19.91 -0.03
N TYR A 95 2.15 19.42 -0.88
CA TYR A 95 1.98 17.98 -1.10
C TYR A 95 3.19 17.35 -1.79
N ALA A 96 3.71 17.98 -2.83
CA ALA A 96 4.86 17.47 -3.57
C ALA A 96 6.10 17.35 -2.66
N GLU A 97 6.39 18.38 -1.87
CA GLU A 97 7.49 18.38 -0.89
C GLU A 97 7.29 17.32 0.19
N LYS A 98 6.06 17.19 0.73
CA LYS A 98 5.72 16.14 1.71
C LYS A 98 5.94 14.73 1.16
N LEU A 99 5.77 14.55 -0.15
CA LEU A 99 5.97 13.27 -0.84
C LEU A 99 7.41 13.09 -1.35
N GLY A 100 8.34 14.01 -1.03
CA GLY A 100 9.77 13.92 -1.33
C GLY A 100 10.21 14.51 -2.67
N ALA A 101 9.35 15.24 -3.36
CA ALA A 101 9.72 15.98 -4.57
C ALA A 101 10.45 17.28 -4.23
N LYS A 102 11.24 17.78 -5.19
CA LYS A 102 11.81 19.13 -5.16
C LYS A 102 10.98 20.04 -6.05
N ILE A 103 10.73 21.28 -5.61
CA ILE A 103 10.02 22.28 -6.41
C ILE A 103 10.99 23.25 -7.05
N GLU A 104 10.88 23.41 -8.36
CA GLU A 104 11.65 24.36 -9.14
C GLU A 104 10.75 25.46 -9.72
N LYS A 105 11.15 26.72 -9.55
CA LYS A 105 10.33 27.87 -10.01
C LYS A 105 10.49 28.10 -11.50
N ALA A 106 11.68 27.89 -12.02
CA ALA A 106 12.00 27.97 -13.45
C ALA A 106 11.84 26.60 -14.11
N LEU A 107 11.62 26.58 -15.42
CA LEU A 107 11.72 25.34 -16.18
C LEU A 107 13.18 25.15 -16.59
N THR A 108 13.93 24.33 -15.84
CA THR A 108 15.33 23.98 -16.14
C THR A 108 15.41 22.57 -16.74
N MET A 109 16.58 22.19 -17.25
CA MET A 109 16.81 20.85 -17.81
C MET A 109 16.67 19.71 -16.78
N ASP A 110 16.83 20.01 -15.50
CA ASP A 110 16.70 19.03 -14.42
C ASP A 110 15.24 18.76 -14.02
N VAL A 111 14.31 19.61 -14.47
CA VAL A 111 12.88 19.42 -14.18
C VAL A 111 12.39 18.16 -14.87
N THR A 112 11.87 17.23 -14.07
CA THR A 112 11.35 15.95 -14.58
C THR A 112 9.85 15.98 -14.81
N HIS A 113 9.12 16.87 -14.13
CA HIS A 113 7.67 16.98 -14.24
C HIS A 113 7.22 18.44 -14.31
N LEU A 114 6.42 18.77 -15.31
CA LEU A 114 5.78 20.07 -15.46
C LEU A 114 4.27 19.91 -15.22
N ILE A 115 3.72 20.61 -14.23
CA ILE A 115 2.29 20.63 -13.93
C ILE A 115 1.70 21.95 -14.45
N CYS A 116 0.73 21.84 -15.37
CA CYS A 116 0.06 22.98 -15.98
C CYS A 116 -1.46 22.89 -15.78
N ASP A 117 -2.11 24.03 -15.54
CA ASP A 117 -3.57 24.11 -15.56
C ASP A 117 -4.14 24.00 -17.00
N LYS A 118 -3.48 24.68 -17.95
CA LYS A 118 -3.86 24.72 -19.36
C LYS A 118 -2.63 24.64 -20.27
N PRO A 119 -2.77 24.07 -21.48
CA PRO A 119 -1.73 24.12 -22.50
C PRO A 119 -1.51 25.55 -23.02
N GLY A 120 -0.36 25.79 -23.66
CA GLY A 120 -0.06 27.04 -24.38
C GLY A 120 0.76 28.08 -23.62
N SER A 121 1.11 27.85 -22.35
CA SER A 121 2.10 28.70 -21.65
C SER A 121 3.51 28.52 -22.24
N ASP A 122 4.39 29.51 -22.10
CA ASP A 122 5.78 29.42 -22.58
C ASP A 122 6.49 28.17 -22.05
N LYS A 123 6.31 27.88 -20.75
CA LYS A 123 6.83 26.66 -20.11
C LYS A 123 6.26 25.38 -20.73
N TYR A 124 4.96 25.37 -21.07
CA TYR A 124 4.31 24.21 -21.68
C TYR A 124 4.86 23.96 -23.08
N ASN A 125 5.01 25.01 -23.88
CA ASN A 125 5.48 24.90 -25.26
C ASN A 125 6.94 24.40 -25.34
N ILE A 126 7.77 24.77 -24.36
CA ILE A 126 9.16 24.28 -24.25
C ILE A 126 9.19 22.83 -23.75
N GLY A 127 8.36 22.47 -22.77
CA GLY A 127 8.41 21.16 -22.12
C GLY A 127 7.76 20.00 -22.89
N CYS A 128 6.91 20.28 -23.89
CA CYS A 128 6.18 19.27 -24.66
C CYS A 128 6.71 19.05 -26.09
N HIS A 129 7.83 19.69 -26.45
CA HIS A 129 8.44 19.60 -27.78
C HIS A 129 9.64 18.62 -27.78
#